data_AF-A0A2E2WVY5-F1
#
_entry.id   AF-A0A2E2WVY5-F1
#
_cell.length_a   1.000
_cell.length_b   1.000
_cell.length_c   1.000
_cell.angle_alpha   90.00
_cell.angle_beta   90.00
_cell.angle_gamma   90.00
#
_symmetry.space_group_name_H-M   'P 1'
#
loop_
_entity.id
_entity.type
_entity.pdbx_description
1 polymer ?
#
loop_
_entity_poly.entity_id
_entity_poly.type
_entity_poly.pdbx_seq_one_letter_code
_entity_poly.pdbx_strand_id
1 'polypeptide(L)' 'CPEINPSENMWDKMREKFFTNLMFDSMDAVEDKLEEAMIYYNKNKEIVKSITGFKWISPYV' A
#
# COMPACT_ATOMS: atom_id res chain seq x y z
N CYS A 1 -16.90 -7.51 0.70
CA CYS A 1 -16.71 -6.07 0.39
C CYS A 1 -15.21 -5.76 0.46
N PRO A 2 -14.55 -5.39 -0.63
CA PRO A 2 -13.10 -5.12 -0.64
C PRO A 2 -12.71 -3.92 0.24
N GLU A 3 -13.59 -2.94 0.40
CA GLU A 3 -13.40 -1.70 1.18
C GLU A 3 -12.93 -1.90 2.64
N ILE A 4 -13.30 -3.04 3.24
CA ILE A 4 -13.01 -3.35 4.65
C ILE A 4 -11.82 -4.31 4.80
N ASN A 5 -11.19 -4.72 3.70
CA ASN A 5 -10.01 -5.57 3.72
C ASN A 5 -8.75 -4.67 3.81
N PRO A 6 -7.99 -4.70 4.93
CA PRO A 6 -6.75 -3.94 5.07
C PRO A 6 -5.77 -4.12 3.91
N SER A 7 -5.68 -5.34 3.38
CA SER A 7 -4.75 -5.67 2.30
C SER A 7 -5.14 -4.99 1.00
N GLU A 8 -6.42 -4.99 0.64
CA GLU A 8 -6.91 -4.32 -0.58
C GLU A 8 -6.71 -2.80 -0.49
N ASN A 9 -6.99 -2.20 0.67
CA ASN A 9 -6.75 -0.77 0.90
C ASN A 9 -5.27 -0.41 0.75
N MET A 10 -4.37 -1.29 1.19
CA MET A 10 -2.93 -1.09 0.99
C MET A 10 -2.56 -1.22 -0.49
N TRP A 11 -3.04 -2.25 -1.18
CA TRP A 11 -2.77 -2.45 -2.62
C TRP A 11 -3.26 -1.29 -3.47
N ASP A 12 -4.44 -0.74 -3.15
CA ASP A 12 -4.99 0.44 -3.81
C ASP A 12 -4.07 1.65 -3.62
N LYS A 13 -3.61 1.89 -2.39
CA LYS A 13 -2.68 3.01 -2.09
C LYS A 13 -1.31 2.83 -2.75
N MET A 14 -0.77 1.63 -2.77
CA MET A 14 0.48 1.34 -3.48
C MET A 14 0.33 1.60 -4.98
N ARG A 15 -0.74 1.10 -5.62
CA ARG A 15 -1.00 1.36 -7.04
C ARG A 15 -1.13 2.85 -7.34
N GLU A 16 -1.94 3.56 -6.55
CA GLU A 16 -2.20 5.00 -6.74
C GLU A 16 -0.93 5.84 -6.62
N LYS A 17 -0.03 5.52 -5.68
CA LYS A 17 1.14 6.37 -5.38
C LYS A 17 2.43 5.95 -6.09
N PHE A 18 2.63 4.66 -6.34
CA PHE A 18 3.90 4.14 -6.85
C PHE A 18 3.85 3.64 -8.29
N PHE A 19 2.66 3.34 -8.83
CA PHE A 19 2.51 2.73 -10.15
C PHE A 19 1.74 3.58 -11.17
N THR A 20 1.27 4.77 -10.78
CA THR A 20 0.49 5.63 -11.67
C THR A 20 1.29 6.10 -12.87
N ASN A 21 0.74 5.86 -14.07
CA ASN A 21 1.32 6.24 -15.37
C ASN A 21 2.72 5.67 -15.64
N LEU A 22 3.09 4.57 -14.99
CA LEU A 22 4.34 3.85 -15.27
C LEU A 22 4.08 2.69 -16.22
N MET A 23 4.97 2.52 -17.19
CA MET A 23 5.06 1.35 -18.03
C MET A 23 6.42 0.71 -17.79
N PHE A 24 6.42 -0.59 -17.47
CA PHE A 24 7.62 -1.36 -17.19
C PHE A 24 7.94 -2.23 -18.41
N ASP A 25 9.23 -2.42 -18.68
CA ASP A 25 9.74 -3.22 -19.78
C ASP A 25 9.90 -4.71 -19.43
N SER A 26 9.81 -5.03 -18.14
CA SER A 26 10.05 -6.36 -17.58
C SER A 26 9.27 -6.55 -16.28
N MET A 27 9.10 -7.81 -15.88
CA MET A 27 8.52 -8.15 -14.58
C MET A 27 9.45 -7.75 -13.44
N ASP A 28 10.76 -7.90 -13.61
CA ASP A 28 11.77 -7.51 -12.61
C ASP A 28 11.63 -6.02 -12.24
N ALA A 29 11.44 -5.14 -13.24
CA ALA A 29 11.24 -3.71 -12.98
C ALA A 29 9.93 -3.40 -12.22
N VAL A 30 8.91 -4.25 -12.35
CA VAL A 30 7.67 -4.16 -11.55
C VAL A 30 7.95 -4.55 -10.09
N GLU A 31 8.72 -5.63 -9.89
CA GLU A 31 9.09 -6.12 -8.56
C GLU A 31 9.99 -5.12 -7.81
N ASP A 32 10.97 -4.53 -8.49
CA ASP A 32 11.82 -3.47 -7.93
C ASP A 32 10.97 -2.27 -7.46
N LYS A 33 10.00 -1.85 -8.28
CA LYS A 33 9.10 -0.75 -7.90
C LYS A 33 8.21 -1.11 -6.73
N LEU A 34 7.78 -2.37 -6.66
CA LEU A 34 6.99 -2.88 -5.56
C LEU A 34 7.81 -2.89 -4.26
N GLU A 35 9.07 -3.32 -4.30
CA GLU A 35 9.96 -3.32 -3.14
C GLU A 35 10.18 -1.88 -2.63
N GLU A 36 10.39 -0.91 -3.53
CA GLU A 36 10.48 0.51 -3.17
C GLU A 36 9.24 0.98 -2.38
N ALA A 37 8.04 0.63 -2.88
CA ALA A 37 6.79 0.95 -2.20
C ALA A 37 6.70 0.31 -0.82
N MET A 38 7.04 -0.99 -0.71
CA MET A 38 7.01 -1.70 0.57
C MET A 38 7.99 -1.10 1.58
N ILE A 39 9.21 -0.77 1.15
CA ILE A 39 10.22 -0.12 2.01
C ILE A 39 9.71 1.24 2.51
N TYR A 40 9.07 2.02 1.64
CA TYR A 40 8.47 3.30 2.03
C TYR A 40 7.41 3.11 3.13
N TYR A 41 6.46 2.19 2.96
CA TYR A 41 5.42 1.95 3.95
C TYR A 41 5.95 1.33 5.24
N ASN A 42 6.97 0.47 5.17
CA ASN A 42 7.62 -0.09 6.35
C ASN A 42 8.30 0.99 7.21
N LYS A 43 8.91 2.00 6.56
CA LYS A 43 9.49 3.16 7.25
C LYS A 43 8.43 4.11 7.80
N ASN A 44 7.24 4.16 7.20
CA ASN A 44 6.16 5.09 7.55
C ASN A 44 4.94 4.37 8.15
N LYS A 45 5.14 3.73 9.31
CA LYS A 45 4.11 2.90 9.98
C LYS A 45 2.82 3.65 10.32
N GLU A 46 2.87 4.95 10.56
CA GLU A 46 1.68 5.77 10.82
C GLU A 46 0.76 5.86 9.60
N ILE A 47 1.31 5.85 8.38
CA ILE A 47 0.53 5.84 7.14
C ILE A 47 -0.15 4.48 6.98
N VAL A 48 0.56 3.38 7.26
CA VAL A 48 -0.01 2.03 7.26
C VAL A 48 -1.19 1.97 8.23
N LYS A 49 -0.98 2.47 9.46
CA LYS A 49 -2.00 2.51 10.50
C LYS A 49 -3.23 3.35 10.08
N SER A 50 -3.07 4.46 9.38
CA SER A 50 -4.22 5.26 8.93
C SER A 50 -5.02 4.61 7.79
N ILE A 51 -4.37 3.76 6.98
CA ILE A 51 -5.01 3.02 5.88
C ILE A 51 -5.73 1.76 6.39
N THR A 52 -5.11 1.03 7.31
CA THR A 52 -5.58 -0.29 7.77
C THR A 52 -6.26 -0.28 9.13
N GLY A 53 -6.08 0.79 9.91
CA GLY A 53 -6.55 0.93 11.27
C GLY A 53 -8.02 1.28 11.35
N PHE A 54 -8.90 0.35 10.98
CA PHE A 54 -10.33 0.54 11.14
C PHE A 54 -10.71 0.68 12.62
N LYS A 55 -11.71 1.52 12.91
CA LYS A 55 -12.19 1.80 14.28
C LYS A 55 -12.56 0.55 15.10
N TRP A 56 -12.99 -0.52 14.43
CA TRP A 56 -13.35 -1.79 15.08
C TRP A 56 -12.16 -2.72 15.34
N ILE A 57 -11.02 -2.51 14.67
CA ILE A 57 -9.77 -3.23 14.90
C ILE A 57 -8.94 -2.54 15.99
N SER A 58 -8.94 -1.21 16.00
CA SER A 58 -8.37 -0.42 17.08
C SER A 58 -9.24 0.82 17.31
N PRO A 59 -9.87 0.97 18.48
CA PRO A 59 -10.75 2.11 18.75
C PRO A 59 -9.97 3.42 19.00
N TYR A 60 -8.64 3.35 19.01
CA TYR A 60 -7.72 4.47 19.27
C TYR A 60 -6.95 4.92 18.01
N VAL A 61 -7.42 4.52 16.81
CA VAL A 61 -6.96 5.08 15.52
C VAL A 61 -7.82 6.26 15.12
#